data_AF-A0A9P6E4G7-F1
#
_entry.id   AF-A0A9P6E4G7-F1
#
_cell.length_a   1.000
_cell.length_b   1.000
_cell.length_c   1.000
_cell.angle_alpha   90.00
_cell.angle_beta   90.00
_cell.angle_gamma   90.00
#
_symmetry.space_group_name_H-M   'P 1'
#
loop_
_entity.id
_entity.type
_entity.pdbx_description
1 polymer ?
#
loop_
_entity_poly.entity_id
_entity_poly.type
_entity_poly.pdbx_seq_one_letter_code
_entity_poly.pdbx_strand_id
1 'polypeptide(L)'
;MQDGTTSQKSSTSNHRLAYRLPSGIKPSNFTKIHRQDQPISGAFVIDRNMKFPDRKGLWHLDLATGYRAGSINADIFTVPPSASEAEKRRKEHTIIVISSAKMSVNFRSPPSIDRKRQKKAILLSLPRSFRGHAEIRSKVTFSPDMFANFTLFSEEEGVTKGFVGDFDHTQWKGIDQWEGDMFYWQPSNKVSSTLTLHYDDEDV
;
A
#
# COMPACT_ATOMS: atom_id res chain seq x y z
N MET A 1 47.23 29.96 -6.94
CA MET A 1 46.77 28.56 -7.03
C MET A 1 45.40 28.52 -6.40
N GLN A 2 44.35 28.38 -7.21
CA GLN A 2 42.96 28.29 -6.76
C GLN A 2 42.49 26.86 -7.07
N ASP A 3 42.24 26.08 -6.02
CA ASP A 3 41.74 24.71 -6.13
C ASP A 3 40.23 24.73 -6.36
N GLY A 4 39.83 24.39 -7.59
CA GLY A 4 38.44 24.22 -8.00
C GLY A 4 37.97 22.79 -7.75
N THR A 5 37.46 22.52 -6.55
CA THR A 5 36.89 21.20 -6.21
C THR A 5 35.50 21.08 -6.84
N THR A 6 35.42 20.39 -7.97
CA THR A 6 34.16 20.10 -8.66
C THR A 6 33.44 18.97 -7.93
N SER A 7 32.38 19.29 -7.20
CA SER A 7 31.53 18.31 -6.51
C SER A 7 30.68 17.53 -7.52
N GLN A 8 31.11 16.31 -7.85
CA GLN A 8 30.30 15.34 -8.60
C GLN A 8 29.11 14.90 -7.74
N LYS A 9 27.91 15.36 -8.09
CA LYS A 9 26.66 14.78 -7.58
C LYS A 9 26.50 13.37 -8.16
N SER A 10 26.81 12.37 -7.35
CA SER A 10 26.49 10.97 -7.62
C SER A 10 24.97 10.83 -7.74
N SER A 11 24.50 10.65 -8.98
CA SER A 11 23.11 10.37 -9.28
C SER A 11 22.87 8.90 -9.00
N THR A 12 22.41 8.56 -7.80
CA THR A 12 21.91 7.23 -7.48
C THR A 12 20.61 7.00 -8.26
N SER A 13 20.73 6.36 -9.43
CA SER A 13 19.57 5.88 -10.17
C SER A 13 18.93 4.74 -9.38
N ASN A 14 17.93 5.07 -8.57
CA ASN A 14 17.05 4.09 -7.98
C ASN A 14 16.37 3.32 -9.12
N HIS A 15 16.90 2.15 -9.45
CA HIS A 15 16.27 1.19 -10.36
C HIS A 15 14.96 0.75 -9.71
N ARG A 16 13.89 1.52 -9.92
CA ARG A 16 12.53 1.05 -9.69
C ARG A 16 12.35 -0.14 -10.61
N LEU A 17 12.32 -1.35 -10.03
CA LEU A 17 11.93 -2.55 -10.75
C LEU A 17 10.60 -2.24 -11.44
N ALA A 18 10.62 -2.19 -12.77
CA ALA A 18 9.44 -1.90 -13.56
C ALA A 18 8.49 -3.09 -13.39
N TYR A 19 7.53 -2.97 -12.48
CA TYR A 19 6.47 -3.96 -12.33
C TYR A 19 5.77 -4.13 -13.67
N ARG A 20 5.96 -5.30 -14.29
CA ARG A 20 5.27 -5.64 -15.53
C ARG A 20 3.81 -5.88 -15.18
N LEU A 21 2.94 -5.04 -15.72
CA LEU A 21 1.50 -5.30 -15.67
C LEU A 21 1.21 -6.65 -16.33
N PRO A 22 0.27 -7.45 -15.79
CA PRO A 22 -0.14 -8.68 -16.44
C PRO A 22 -0.63 -8.39 -17.87
N SER A 23 -0.22 -9.23 -18.83
CA SER A 23 -0.63 -9.07 -20.22
C SER A 23 -2.15 -9.20 -20.35
N GLY A 24 -2.76 -8.31 -21.12
CA GLY A 24 -4.20 -8.35 -21.39
C GLY A 24 -5.11 -7.72 -20.34
N ILE A 25 -4.58 -7.21 -19.22
CA ILE A 25 -5.39 -6.49 -18.22
C ILE A 25 -5.36 -4.99 -18.49
N LYS A 26 -6.53 -4.41 -18.73
CA LYS A 26 -6.67 -2.96 -18.91
C LYS A 26 -6.75 -2.25 -17.55
N PRO A 27 -6.12 -1.06 -17.41
CA PRO A 27 -6.41 -0.16 -16.30
C PRO A 27 -7.91 0.04 -16.15
N SER A 28 -8.39 -0.18 -14.93
CA SER A 28 -9.83 -0.26 -14.70
C SER A 28 -10.33 0.80 -13.74
N ASN A 29 -9.45 1.37 -12.92
CA ASN A 29 -9.71 2.52 -12.05
C ASN A 29 -11.14 2.52 -11.51
N PHE A 30 -11.56 1.41 -10.91
CA PHE A 30 -12.89 1.31 -10.35
C PHE A 30 -12.93 2.17 -9.10
N THR A 31 -13.89 3.09 -9.02
CA THR A 31 -14.15 3.82 -7.76
C THR A 31 -14.74 2.89 -6.70
N LYS A 32 -15.49 1.87 -7.14
CA LYS A 32 -16.14 0.87 -6.29
C LYS A 32 -16.49 -0.40 -7.05
N ILE A 33 -16.20 -1.55 -6.46
CA ILE A 33 -16.66 -2.88 -6.87
C ILE A 33 -17.40 -3.45 -5.67
N HIS A 34 -18.71 -3.60 -5.81
CA HIS A 34 -19.56 -4.20 -4.78
C HIS A 34 -20.22 -5.47 -5.31
N ARG A 35 -20.05 -6.59 -4.60
CA ARG A 35 -20.67 -7.87 -4.94
C ARG A 35 -21.38 -8.47 -3.73
N GLN A 36 -22.69 -8.61 -3.79
CA GLN A 36 -23.45 -9.19 -2.68
C GLN A 36 -23.22 -10.71 -2.64
N ASP A 37 -22.59 -11.18 -1.57
CA ASP A 37 -22.31 -12.60 -1.27
C ASP A 37 -21.59 -13.39 -2.38
N GLN A 38 -21.03 -12.71 -3.37
CA GLN A 38 -20.20 -13.29 -4.42
C GLN A 38 -18.72 -12.96 -4.20
N PRO A 39 -17.80 -13.85 -4.61
CA PRO A 39 -16.39 -13.56 -4.55
C PRO A 39 -16.01 -12.42 -5.51
N ILE A 40 -15.07 -11.58 -5.08
CA ILE A 40 -14.30 -10.69 -5.95
C ILE A 40 -12.94 -11.33 -6.13
N SER A 41 -12.63 -11.75 -7.34
CA SER A 41 -11.33 -12.32 -7.66
C SER A 41 -10.77 -11.74 -8.95
N GLY A 42 -9.44 -11.76 -9.05
CA GLY A 42 -8.70 -11.35 -10.25
C GLY A 42 -7.70 -10.24 -9.98
N ALA A 43 -7.12 -9.74 -11.06
CA ALA A 43 -6.12 -8.69 -11.02
C ALA A 43 -6.75 -7.33 -11.38
N PHE A 44 -6.44 -6.32 -10.58
CA PHE A 44 -6.94 -4.96 -10.68
C PHE A 44 -5.78 -4.00 -10.92
N VAL A 45 -5.91 -3.12 -11.91
CA VAL A 45 -4.87 -2.14 -12.26
C VAL A 45 -5.40 -0.74 -11.98
N ILE A 46 -4.75 -0.05 -11.05
CA ILE A 46 -4.97 1.36 -10.72
C ILE A 46 -3.94 2.21 -11.46
N ASP A 47 -4.34 2.85 -12.55
CA ASP A 47 -3.51 3.78 -13.31
C ASP A 47 -3.63 5.21 -12.76
N ARG A 48 -2.58 5.69 -12.12
CA ARG A 48 -2.54 7.05 -11.56
C ARG A 48 -2.57 8.14 -12.64
N ASN A 49 -2.28 7.83 -13.90
CA ASN A 49 -2.33 8.81 -14.99
C ASN A 49 -3.78 9.04 -15.48
N MET A 50 -4.71 8.12 -15.22
CA MET A 50 -6.05 8.13 -15.79
C MET A 50 -7.02 9.02 -14.98
N LYS A 51 -7.09 10.31 -15.32
CA LYS A 51 -7.90 11.33 -14.63
C LYS A 51 -9.30 10.84 -14.23
N PHE A 52 -9.62 10.90 -12.94
CA PHE A 52 -11.00 10.84 -12.48
C PHE A 52 -11.65 12.22 -12.57
N PRO A 53 -12.88 12.32 -13.05
CA PRO A 53 -13.55 13.60 -13.21
C PRO A 53 -13.90 14.31 -11.89
N ASP A 54 -13.81 13.65 -10.73
CA ASP A 54 -14.53 14.13 -9.54
C ASP A 54 -13.82 13.93 -8.17
N ARG A 55 -12.48 13.76 -8.12
CA ARG A 55 -11.78 13.59 -6.83
C ARG A 55 -10.52 14.44 -6.74
N LYS A 56 -10.32 15.04 -5.55
CA LYS A 56 -9.20 15.91 -5.13
C LYS A 56 -7.84 15.18 -5.09
N GLY A 57 -7.46 14.48 -6.15
CA GLY A 57 -6.18 13.76 -6.24
C GLY A 57 -6.08 12.47 -5.41
N LEU A 58 -7.22 11.91 -4.96
CA LEU A 58 -7.24 10.64 -4.24
C LEU A 58 -7.75 9.52 -5.15
N TRP A 59 -6.88 8.55 -5.43
CA TRP A 59 -7.23 7.31 -6.11
C TRP A 59 -7.90 6.40 -5.09
N HIS A 60 -9.12 5.96 -5.34
CA HIS A 60 -9.89 5.17 -4.38
C HIS A 60 -10.43 3.92 -5.05
N LEU A 61 -10.01 2.75 -4.57
CA LEU A 61 -10.59 1.47 -4.97
C LEU A 61 -11.33 0.90 -3.76
N ASP A 62 -12.66 0.82 -3.83
CA ASP A 62 -13.50 0.19 -2.79
C ASP A 62 -13.95 -1.21 -3.25
N LEU A 63 -13.33 -2.27 -2.74
CA LEU A 63 -13.71 -3.66 -3.00
C LEU A 63 -14.56 -4.18 -1.85
N ALA A 64 -15.87 -4.36 -2.04
CA ALA A 64 -16.78 -4.77 -0.96
C ALA A 64 -17.59 -6.02 -1.34
N THR A 65 -17.59 -7.02 -0.45
CA THR A 65 -18.50 -8.18 -0.52
C THR A 65 -19.53 -8.18 0.60
N GLY A 66 -20.70 -8.76 0.30
CA GLY A 66 -21.79 -8.93 1.27
C GLY A 66 -21.40 -9.78 2.49
N TYR A 67 -22.20 -9.63 3.56
CA TYR A 67 -21.87 -10.06 4.93
C TYR A 67 -21.75 -11.57 5.18
N ARG A 68 -22.27 -12.44 4.30
CA ARG A 68 -22.49 -13.85 4.68
C ARG A 68 -21.50 -14.82 4.05
N ALA A 69 -21.10 -14.62 2.80
CA ALA A 69 -20.28 -15.63 2.11
C ALA A 69 -19.19 -15.07 1.17
N GLY A 70 -19.11 -13.74 1.00
CA GLY A 70 -18.15 -13.15 0.08
C GLY A 70 -16.69 -13.32 0.52
N SER A 71 -15.82 -13.63 -0.43
CA SER A 71 -14.36 -13.57 -0.30
C SER A 71 -13.77 -12.57 -1.28
N ILE A 72 -12.63 -11.98 -0.93
CA ILE A 72 -11.84 -11.16 -1.85
C ILE A 72 -10.49 -11.86 -2.02
N ASN A 73 -10.14 -12.20 -3.26
CA ASN A 73 -8.84 -12.71 -3.64
C ASN A 73 -8.32 -11.88 -4.82
N ALA A 74 -7.63 -10.79 -4.53
CA ALA A 74 -7.32 -9.75 -5.50
C ALA A 74 -5.82 -9.47 -5.57
N ASP A 75 -5.26 -9.45 -6.79
CA ASP A 75 -3.95 -8.89 -7.05
C ASP A 75 -4.13 -7.42 -7.46
N ILE A 76 -3.55 -6.49 -6.71
CA ILE A 76 -3.69 -5.07 -7.00
C ILE A 76 -2.36 -4.51 -7.48
N PHE A 77 -2.39 -3.98 -8.69
CA PHE A 77 -1.28 -3.31 -9.37
C PHE A 77 -1.57 -1.81 -9.42
N THR A 78 -0.56 -0.99 -9.17
CA THR A 78 -0.60 0.45 -9.42
C THR A 78 0.37 0.79 -10.54
N VAL A 79 -0.10 1.53 -11.54
CA VAL A 79 0.77 2.06 -12.60
C VAL A 79 1.48 3.27 -12.03
N PRO A 80 2.83 3.32 -12.09
CA PRO A 80 3.56 4.50 -11.67
C PRO A 80 3.14 5.71 -12.52
N PRO A 81 3.08 6.92 -11.93
CA PRO A 81 2.84 8.11 -12.71
C PRO A 81 3.99 8.32 -13.70
N SER A 82 3.68 8.89 -14.87
CA SER A 82 4.71 9.35 -15.80
C SER A 82 5.69 10.31 -15.13
N ALA A 83 6.95 10.39 -15.60
CA ALA A 83 7.96 11.24 -14.99
C ALA A 83 7.51 12.70 -14.82
N SER A 84 6.80 13.24 -15.81
CA SER A 84 6.21 14.59 -15.79
C SER A 84 5.08 14.76 -14.78
N GLU A 85 4.38 13.69 -14.44
CA GLU A 85 3.30 13.72 -13.44
C GLU A 85 3.79 13.35 -12.04
N ALA A 86 4.89 12.59 -11.92
CA ALA A 86 5.44 12.16 -10.66
C ALA A 86 5.73 13.33 -9.72
N GLU A 87 6.28 14.44 -10.23
CA GLU A 87 6.53 15.65 -9.43
C GLU A 87 5.26 16.37 -8.99
N LYS A 88 4.26 16.44 -9.87
CA LYS A 88 2.99 17.12 -9.58
C LYS A 88 2.16 16.32 -8.57
N ARG A 89 2.28 15.00 -8.61
CA ARG A 89 1.45 14.05 -7.87
C ARG A 89 2.17 13.41 -6.68
N ARG A 90 3.30 13.97 -6.23
CA ARG A 90 4.01 13.48 -5.02
C ARG A 90 3.13 13.47 -3.77
N LYS A 91 2.07 14.28 -3.75
CA LYS A 91 1.09 14.37 -2.64
C LYS A 91 -0.18 13.54 -2.89
N GLU A 92 -0.29 12.86 -4.03
CA GLU A 92 -1.46 12.03 -4.33
C GLU A 92 -1.28 10.63 -3.73
N HIS A 93 -2.14 10.30 -2.77
CA HIS A 93 -2.16 8.99 -2.14
C HIS A 93 -3.15 8.08 -2.88
N THR A 94 -2.75 6.83 -3.11
CA THR A 94 -3.68 5.79 -3.56
C THR A 94 -4.29 5.17 -2.33
N ILE A 95 -5.58 5.32 -2.10
CA ILE A 95 -6.29 4.75 -0.96
C ILE A 95 -7.05 3.52 -1.43
N ILE A 96 -6.80 2.36 -0.82
CA ILE A 96 -7.48 1.12 -1.18
C ILE A 96 -8.33 0.67 0.00
N VAL A 97 -9.65 0.75 -0.20
CA VAL A 97 -10.68 0.24 0.71
C VAL A 97 -11.09 -1.13 0.27
N ILE A 98 -11.07 -2.08 1.19
CA ILE A 98 -11.52 -3.43 0.90
C ILE A 98 -12.59 -3.75 1.98
N SER A 99 -13.53 -4.67 1.79
CA SER A 99 -14.58 -5.04 2.77
C SER A 99 -15.07 -6.45 2.44
N SER A 100 -14.95 -7.44 3.34
CA SER A 100 -15.27 -8.85 3.04
C SER A 100 -15.18 -9.71 4.29
N ALA A 101 -15.86 -10.86 4.38
CA ALA A 101 -15.67 -11.77 5.52
C ALA A 101 -14.33 -12.53 5.46
N LYS A 102 -13.81 -12.80 4.26
CA LYS A 102 -12.52 -13.45 4.00
C LYS A 102 -11.73 -12.64 2.98
N MET A 103 -10.45 -12.37 3.21
CA MET A 103 -9.63 -11.69 2.21
C MET A 103 -8.23 -12.29 2.12
N SER A 104 -7.73 -12.34 0.90
CA SER A 104 -6.32 -12.38 0.55
C SER A 104 -6.12 -11.30 -0.52
N VAL A 105 -5.23 -10.35 -0.28
CA VAL A 105 -4.97 -9.25 -1.20
C VAL A 105 -3.48 -9.09 -1.32
N ASN A 106 -2.99 -9.25 -2.56
CA ASN A 106 -1.58 -9.11 -2.87
C ASN A 106 -1.37 -7.75 -3.52
N PHE A 107 -0.54 -6.91 -2.92
CA PHE A 107 -0.13 -5.67 -3.53
C PHE A 107 1.17 -5.87 -4.28
N ARG A 108 1.10 -5.81 -5.61
CA ARG A 108 2.28 -5.95 -6.47
C ARG A 108 3.01 -4.61 -6.69
N SER A 109 2.60 -3.57 -5.98
CA SER A 109 3.19 -2.23 -6.00
C SER A 109 2.72 -1.48 -4.75
N PRO A 110 3.51 -0.54 -4.20
CA PRO A 110 3.17 0.14 -2.95
C PRO A 110 1.84 0.90 -3.03
N PRO A 111 0.82 0.50 -2.24
CA PRO A 111 -0.42 1.25 -2.09
C PRO A 111 -0.39 2.11 -0.82
N SER A 112 -1.32 3.06 -0.72
CA SER A 112 -1.86 3.45 0.59
C SER A 112 -3.21 2.76 0.79
N ILE A 113 -3.51 2.36 2.02
CA ILE A 113 -4.65 1.50 2.32
C ILE A 113 -5.47 2.22 3.39
N ASP A 114 -6.79 2.20 3.28
CA ASP A 114 -7.72 2.67 4.32
C ASP A 114 -8.94 1.78 4.19
N ARG A 115 -9.50 1.20 5.25
CA ARG A 115 -10.48 0.11 5.09
C ARG A 115 -11.64 0.14 6.08
N LYS A 116 -12.83 -0.29 5.60
CA LYS A 116 -14.03 -0.57 6.41
C LYS A 116 -14.48 -2.04 6.49
N ARG A 117 -14.86 -2.44 7.71
CA ARG A 117 -15.51 -3.64 8.29
C ARG A 117 -14.77 -4.98 8.17
N GLN A 118 -14.64 -5.71 9.30
CA GLN A 118 -14.39 -7.16 9.27
C GLN A 118 -14.53 -7.96 10.59
N LYS A 119 -14.70 -9.28 10.45
CA LYS A 119 -14.57 -10.32 11.48
C LYS A 119 -13.67 -11.44 10.92
N LYS A 120 -12.62 -11.84 11.65
CA LYS A 120 -11.56 -12.86 11.36
C LYS A 120 -10.25 -12.33 10.75
N ALA A 121 -9.20 -13.16 10.84
CA ALA A 121 -7.80 -12.85 10.50
C ALA A 121 -7.65 -12.39 9.05
N ILE A 122 -6.78 -11.40 8.85
CA ILE A 122 -6.60 -10.67 7.60
C ILE A 122 -5.18 -10.86 7.16
N LEU A 123 -4.98 -11.40 5.96
CA LEU A 123 -3.64 -11.60 5.41
C LEU A 123 -3.39 -10.55 4.32
N LEU A 124 -2.30 -9.80 4.47
CA LEU A 124 -1.88 -8.73 3.56
C LEU A 124 -0.43 -8.94 3.15
N SER A 125 -0.17 -8.93 1.85
CA SER A 125 1.17 -9.03 1.28
C SER A 125 1.64 -7.68 0.75
N LEU A 126 2.82 -7.23 1.19
CA LEU A 126 3.48 -6.04 0.65
C LEU A 126 4.65 -6.46 -0.25
N PRO A 127 5.02 -5.69 -1.28
CA PRO A 127 6.22 -5.99 -2.03
C PRO A 127 7.47 -5.66 -1.21
N ARG A 128 8.58 -6.40 -1.39
CA ARG A 128 9.88 -6.06 -0.76
C ARG A 128 10.41 -4.67 -1.12
N SER A 129 9.91 -4.09 -2.22
CA SER A 129 10.26 -2.73 -2.61
C SER A 129 9.56 -1.67 -1.77
N PHE A 130 8.54 -2.03 -0.98
CA PHE A 130 7.82 -1.08 -0.14
C PHE A 130 8.78 -0.50 0.89
N ARG A 131 8.93 0.82 0.87
CA ARG A 131 9.81 1.56 1.79
C ARG A 131 9.02 2.74 2.31
N GLY A 132 8.51 2.63 3.53
CA GLY A 132 7.44 3.54 3.93
C GLY A 132 6.97 3.46 5.37
N HIS A 133 6.31 4.53 5.77
CA HIS A 133 5.62 4.61 7.05
C HIS A 133 4.43 3.65 7.09
N ALA A 134 4.24 3.00 8.23
CA ALA A 134 3.13 2.09 8.51
C ALA A 134 2.41 2.51 9.79
N GLU A 135 1.10 2.74 9.71
CA GLU A 135 0.22 2.93 10.88
C GLU A 135 -0.90 1.89 10.88
N ILE A 136 -0.96 1.10 11.94
CA ILE A 136 -1.80 -0.10 12.03
C ILE A 136 -2.61 -0.06 13.33
N ARG A 137 -3.92 0.18 13.22
CA ARG A 137 -4.86 0.30 14.34
C ARG A 137 -5.54 -1.03 14.67
N SER A 138 -4.77 -2.11 14.74
CA SER A 138 -5.27 -3.44 15.13
C SER A 138 -4.13 -4.29 15.66
N LYS A 139 -4.46 -5.44 16.28
CA LYS A 139 -3.44 -6.44 16.56
C LYS A 139 -2.78 -6.86 15.24
N VAL A 140 -1.46 -6.72 15.16
CA VAL A 140 -0.67 -7.10 13.99
C VAL A 140 0.23 -8.28 14.31
N THR A 141 0.46 -9.12 13.31
CA THR A 141 1.44 -10.20 13.32
C THR A 141 2.25 -10.05 12.05
N PHE A 142 3.57 -9.98 12.20
CA PHE A 142 4.48 -9.89 11.07
C PHE A 142 5.05 -11.28 10.78
N SER A 143 5.29 -11.60 9.52
CA SER A 143 6.18 -12.70 9.16
C SER A 143 7.60 -12.42 9.68
N PRO A 144 8.46 -13.45 9.83
CA PRO A 144 9.84 -13.25 10.29
C PRO A 144 10.61 -12.21 9.46
N ASP A 145 10.49 -12.29 8.13
CA ASP A 145 11.19 -11.40 7.20
C ASP A 145 10.64 -9.97 7.24
N MET A 146 9.32 -9.81 7.32
CA MET A 146 8.69 -8.49 7.47
C MET A 146 9.09 -7.86 8.80
N PHE A 147 9.08 -8.64 9.88
CA PHE A 147 9.47 -8.17 11.22
C PHE A 147 10.93 -7.71 11.25
N ALA A 148 11.83 -8.46 10.63
CA ALA A 148 13.25 -8.10 10.53
C ALA A 148 13.49 -6.77 9.79
N ASN A 149 12.56 -6.38 8.92
CA ASN A 149 12.60 -5.13 8.14
C ASN A 149 11.65 -4.06 8.68
N PHE A 150 11.04 -4.26 9.85
CA PHE A 150 10.11 -3.32 10.45
C PHE A 150 10.76 -2.56 11.61
N THR A 151 10.90 -1.25 11.46
CA THR A 151 11.34 -0.36 12.54
C THR A 151 10.11 0.16 13.30
N LEU A 152 9.90 -0.32 14.52
CA LEU A 152 8.81 0.15 15.38
C LEU A 152 9.11 1.54 15.94
N PHE A 153 8.15 2.47 15.82
CA PHE A 153 8.24 3.82 16.40
C PHE A 153 7.43 3.93 17.70
N SER A 154 6.20 3.41 17.71
CA SER A 154 5.31 3.46 18.88
C SER A 154 4.26 2.36 18.82
N GLU A 155 3.82 1.88 19.98
CA GLU A 155 2.66 1.02 20.12
C GLU A 155 1.77 1.53 21.26
N GLU A 156 0.69 2.23 20.92
CA GLU A 156 -0.18 2.92 21.88
C GLU A 156 -1.65 2.65 21.54
N GLU A 157 -2.47 2.28 22.53
CA GLU A 157 -3.92 2.07 22.37
C GLU A 157 -4.32 1.12 21.22
N GLY A 158 -3.50 0.11 20.93
CA GLY A 158 -3.72 -0.81 19.81
C GLY A 158 -3.41 -0.20 18.44
N VAL A 159 -2.62 0.87 18.42
CA VAL A 159 -2.05 1.50 17.23
C VAL A 159 -0.54 1.26 17.19
N THR A 160 -0.12 0.42 16.25
CA THR A 160 1.30 0.18 15.92
C THR A 160 1.72 1.16 14.84
N LYS A 161 2.70 2.03 15.12
CA LYS A 161 3.33 2.91 14.14
C LYS A 161 4.77 2.51 13.93
N GLY A 162 5.22 2.51 12.69
CA GLY A 162 6.59 2.17 12.36
C GLY A 162 6.93 2.45 10.91
N PHE A 163 8.00 1.84 10.46
CA PHE A 163 8.55 1.98 9.12
C PHE A 163 8.96 0.63 8.58
N VAL A 164 8.59 0.33 7.34
CA VAL A 164 8.97 -0.89 6.63
C VAL A 164 10.13 -0.55 5.70
N GLY A 165 11.20 -1.34 5.76
CA GLY A 165 12.42 -1.20 4.95
C GLY A 165 13.56 -0.47 5.67
N ASP A 166 14.56 -0.04 4.90
CA ASP A 166 15.75 0.64 5.41
C ASP A 166 15.40 2.03 5.96
N PHE A 167 15.20 2.14 7.27
CA PHE A 167 14.87 3.42 7.92
C PHE A 167 16.11 4.31 8.05
N ASP A 168 16.08 5.48 7.41
CA ASP A 168 17.08 6.54 7.54
C ASP A 168 16.49 7.74 8.29
N HIS A 169 16.87 7.88 9.56
CA HIS A 169 16.43 8.98 10.42
C HIS A 169 16.80 10.38 9.87
N THR A 170 17.81 10.48 9.00
CA THR A 170 18.21 11.77 8.40
C THR A 170 17.24 12.23 7.31
N GLN A 171 16.53 11.29 6.69
CA GLN A 171 15.49 11.56 5.69
C GLN A 171 14.12 11.76 6.34
N TRP A 172 13.96 11.31 7.58
CA TRP A 172 12.70 11.42 8.31
C TRP A 172 12.50 12.82 8.89
N LYS A 173 11.64 13.61 8.26
CA LYS A 173 11.27 14.96 8.72
C LYS A 173 9.88 15.02 9.38
N GLY A 174 9.36 13.85 9.77
CA GLY A 174 7.98 13.70 10.26
C GLY A 174 7.02 13.25 9.15
N ILE A 175 5.85 12.76 9.58
CA ILE A 175 4.86 12.14 8.69
C ILE A 175 4.32 13.10 7.63
N ASP A 176 4.17 14.38 7.97
CA ASP A 176 3.64 15.42 7.07
C ASP A 176 4.62 15.79 5.93
N GLN A 177 5.89 15.39 6.07
CA GLN A 177 6.97 15.66 5.13
C GLN A 177 7.49 14.39 4.45
N TRP A 178 6.86 13.25 4.72
CA TRP A 178 7.25 11.98 4.10
C TRP A 178 6.80 11.93 2.64
N GLU A 179 7.76 11.76 1.72
CA GLU A 179 7.51 11.69 0.27
C GLU A 179 7.52 10.24 -0.28
N GLY A 180 7.56 9.23 0.60
CA GLY A 180 7.63 7.82 0.21
C GLY A 180 6.31 7.06 0.33
N ASP A 181 6.40 5.74 0.41
CA ASP A 181 5.23 4.89 0.52
C ASP A 181 4.58 5.04 1.91
N MET A 182 3.26 4.93 1.97
CA MET A 182 2.53 5.00 3.23
C MET A 182 1.52 3.87 3.29
N PHE A 183 1.58 3.09 4.36
CA PHE A 183 0.62 2.05 4.68
C PHE A 183 -0.20 2.50 5.89
N TYR A 184 -1.53 2.48 5.74
CA TYR A 184 -2.44 2.73 6.84
C TYR A 184 -3.43 1.57 6.94
N TRP A 185 -3.71 1.15 8.16
CA TRP A 185 -4.63 0.07 8.43
C TRP A 185 -5.47 0.40 9.65
N GLN A 186 -6.79 0.36 9.50
CA GLN A 186 -7.72 0.52 10.60
C GLN A 186 -8.95 -0.40 10.39
N PRO A 187 -9.31 -1.25 11.36
CA PRO A 187 -10.58 -1.97 11.33
C PRO A 187 -11.74 -1.02 11.67
N SER A 188 -12.86 -1.09 10.96
CA SER A 188 -13.96 -0.13 11.20
C SER A 188 -14.97 -0.52 12.28
N ASN A 189 -14.73 -1.60 13.01
CA ASN A 189 -15.63 -2.09 14.03
C ASN A 189 -14.85 -2.38 15.30
N LYS A 190 -15.52 -2.25 16.46
CA LYS A 190 -14.96 -2.60 17.79
C LYS A 190 -14.60 -4.09 17.95
N VAL A 191 -14.64 -4.87 16.88
CA VAL A 191 -14.29 -6.29 16.91
C VAL A 191 -12.79 -6.37 16.63
N SER A 192 -12.05 -6.94 17.58
CA SER A 192 -10.64 -7.24 17.41
C SER A 192 -10.43 -8.14 16.18
N SER A 193 -9.77 -7.62 15.16
CA SER A 193 -9.24 -8.38 14.04
C SER A 193 -7.72 -8.43 14.15
N THR A 194 -7.12 -9.57 13.83
CA THR A 194 -5.67 -9.70 13.71
C THR A 194 -5.28 -9.53 12.24
N LEU A 195 -4.37 -8.60 11.97
CA LEU A 195 -3.72 -8.40 10.67
C LEU A 195 -2.43 -9.20 10.64
N THR A 196 -2.23 -10.02 9.63
CA THR A 196 -0.97 -10.69 9.31
C THR A 196 -0.32 -9.99 8.12
N LEU A 197 0.88 -9.44 8.31
CA LEU A 197 1.69 -8.79 7.28
C LEU A 197 2.86 -9.69 6.88
N HIS A 198 3.07 -9.86 5.59
CA HIS A 198 4.18 -10.64 5.01
C HIS A 198 4.61 -10.02 3.67
N TYR A 199 5.78 -10.41 3.15
CA TYR A 199 6.15 -10.04 1.79
C TYR A 199 5.43 -10.91 0.74
N ASP A 200 5.22 -10.36 -0.46
CA ASP A 200 4.50 -11.02 -1.55
C ASP A 200 5.28 -12.17 -2.23
N ASP A 201 6.53 -12.37 -1.84
CA ASP A 201 7.41 -13.47 -2.24
C ASP A 201 7.57 -14.55 -1.16
N GLU A 202 6.92 -14.40 0.00
CA GLU A 202 6.89 -15.41 1.05
C GLU A 202 5.80 -16.47 0.80
N ASP A 203 6.13 -17.74 1.00
CA ASP A 203 5.17 -18.84 0.98
C ASP A 203 4.41 -18.87 2.32
N VAL A 204 3.13 -18.45 2.32
CA VAL A 204 2.25 -18.37 3.50
C VAL A 204 1.06 -19.31 3.42
#